data_AF-A0A2G3K624-F1
#
_entry.id   AF-A0A2G3K624-F1
#
_cell.length_a   1.000
_cell.length_b   1.000
_cell.length_c   1.000
_cell.angle_alpha   90.00
_cell.angle_beta   90.00
_cell.angle_gamma   90.00
#
_symmetry.space_group_name_H-M   'P 1'
#
loop_
_entity.id
_entity.type
_entity.pdbx_description
1 polymer ?
#
loop_
_entity_poly.entity_id
_entity_poly.type
_entity_poly.pdbx_seq_one_letter_code
_entity_poly.pdbx_strand_id
1 'polypeptide(L)'
;MTFIATQRGQVVGTVSTRLDGGSPLNCDALYPDITAAKRAQGHRLAEFGQLAINTTNKPLEAMGPLFHLTVMFAHKKNAATHALIEVNPRHVAFYRRAFGFTVIGEQRHCLRVDAPAILMQLDLKIVQDQITEQGGSRYGRISVFPYCFSLAESKVIERTLLRPI
;
A
#
# COMPACT_ATOMS: atom_id res chain seq x y z
N MET A 1 -9.81 2.79 6.10
CA MET A 1 -10.48 1.76 5.27
C MET A 1 -9.70 0.46 5.38
N THR A 2 -10.36 -0.70 5.39
CA THR A 2 -9.69 -2.00 5.41
C THR A 2 -10.30 -2.89 4.33
N PHE A 3 -9.44 -3.52 3.52
CA PHE A 3 -9.81 -4.53 2.54
C PHE A 3 -9.43 -5.91 3.06
N ILE A 4 -10.29 -6.88 2.80
CA ILE A 4 -10.11 -8.27 3.20
C ILE A 4 -10.27 -9.14 1.96
N ALA A 5 -9.33 -10.05 1.74
CA ALA A 5 -9.44 -11.09 0.73
C ALA A 5 -9.94 -12.38 1.40
N THR A 6 -10.97 -12.99 0.83
CA THR A 6 -11.53 -14.25 1.30
C THR A 6 -11.47 -15.32 0.22
N GLN A 7 -11.10 -16.54 0.58
CA GLN A 7 -11.13 -17.71 -0.29
C GLN A 7 -11.90 -18.84 0.41
N ARG A 8 -12.94 -19.39 -0.24
CA ARG A 8 -13.81 -20.43 0.32
C ARG A 8 -14.32 -20.09 1.74
N GLY A 9 -14.70 -18.83 1.95
CA GLY A 9 -15.19 -18.33 3.24
C GLY A 9 -14.11 -18.06 4.30
N GLN A 10 -12.84 -18.31 4.01
CA GLN A 10 -11.72 -18.06 4.93
C GLN A 10 -10.99 -16.77 4.57
N VAL A 11 -10.56 -16.00 5.57
CA VAL A 11 -9.73 -14.81 5.35
C VAL A 11 -8.32 -15.24 4.96
N VAL A 12 -7.90 -14.85 3.76
CA VAL A 12 -6.58 -15.16 3.20
C VAL A 12 -5.68 -13.93 3.08
N GLY A 13 -6.21 -12.73 3.32
CA GLY A 13 -5.39 -11.53 3.38
C GLY A 13 -6.13 -10.29 3.83
N THR A 14 -5.37 -9.30 4.31
CA THR A 14 -5.86 -8.01 4.76
C THR A 14 -4.92 -6.90 4.32
N VAL A 15 -5.45 -5.69 4.20
CA VAL A 15 -4.67 -4.46 4.13
C VAL A 15 -5.53 -3.30 4.60
N SER A 16 -4.96 -2.37 5.35
CA SER A 16 -5.64 -1.16 5.80
C SER A 16 -4.96 0.09 5.25
N THR A 17 -5.78 1.13 5.06
CA THR A 17 -5.36 2.46 4.64
C THR A 17 -5.89 3.48 5.64
N ARG A 18 -4.99 4.27 6.19
CA ARG A 18 -5.30 5.51 6.91
C ARG A 18 -5.00 6.69 5.98
N LEU A 19 -5.88 7.68 5.98
CA LEU A 19 -5.73 8.89 5.19
C LEU A 19 -5.30 10.03 6.10
N ASP A 20 -4.47 10.91 5.56
CA ASP A 20 -4.09 12.16 6.21
C ASP A 20 -5.26 13.17 6.19
N GLY A 21 -5.29 14.08 7.17
CA GLY A 21 -6.28 15.18 7.23
C GLY A 21 -7.43 15.04 8.24
N GLY A 22 -7.56 13.92 8.96
CA GLY A 22 -8.53 13.78 10.07
C GLY A 22 -7.90 13.39 11.41
N SER A 23 -6.84 12.58 11.36
CA SER A 23 -6.06 12.14 12.52
C SER A 23 -4.61 11.93 12.08
N PRO A 24 -3.62 12.05 12.98
CA PRO A 24 -2.24 11.72 12.65
C PRO A 24 -2.10 10.31 12.07
N LEU A 25 -1.16 10.14 11.14
CA LEU A 25 -0.71 8.83 10.69
C LEU A 25 0.10 8.15 11.80
N ASN A 26 0.18 6.82 11.85
CA ASN A 26 0.97 6.17 12.90
C ASN A 26 2.46 6.53 12.78
N CYS A 27 2.96 6.62 11.54
CA CYS A 27 4.32 7.06 11.24
C CYS A 27 4.63 8.49 11.69
N ASP A 28 3.63 9.34 11.99
CA ASP A 28 3.87 10.67 12.56
C ASP A 28 4.51 10.59 13.95
N ALA A 29 4.25 9.52 14.70
CA ALA A 29 4.85 9.35 16.03
C ALA A 29 6.35 9.06 15.95
N LEU A 30 6.79 8.31 14.94
CA LEU A 30 8.17 7.87 14.81
C LEU A 30 9.00 8.76 13.87
N TYR A 31 8.36 9.38 12.88
CA TYR A 31 8.98 10.20 11.84
C TYR A 31 8.28 11.56 11.62
N PRO A 32 8.02 12.33 12.68
CA PRO A 32 7.29 13.61 12.56
C PRO A 32 8.01 14.61 11.66
N ASP A 33 9.35 14.60 11.68
CA ASP A 33 10.23 15.42 10.85
C ASP A 33 10.01 15.16 9.35
N ILE A 34 9.97 13.89 8.96
CA ILE A 34 9.84 13.49 7.56
C ILE A 34 8.42 13.70 7.05
N THR A 35 7.41 13.32 7.85
CA THR A 35 6.01 13.45 7.44
C THR A 35 5.58 14.91 7.39
N ALA A 36 6.02 15.76 8.33
CA ALA A 36 5.80 17.20 8.28
C ALA A 36 6.47 17.85 7.05
N ALA A 37 7.73 17.49 6.75
CA ALA A 37 8.41 18.01 5.56
C ALA A 37 7.67 17.65 4.26
N LYS A 38 7.16 16.42 4.14
CA LYS A 38 6.35 16.01 2.97
C LYS A 38 5.05 16.78 2.85
N ARG A 39 4.35 17.01 3.96
CA ARG A 39 3.14 17.84 3.97
C ARG A 39 3.45 19.28 3.56
N ALA A 40 4.56 19.85 4.03
CA ALA A 40 5.01 21.18 3.66
C ALA A 40 5.36 21.28 2.15
N GLN A 41 5.78 20.18 1.52
CA GLN A 41 5.96 20.07 0.07
C GLN A 41 4.64 19.92 -0.71
N GLY A 42 3.48 19.96 -0.03
CA GLY A 42 2.17 19.83 -0.63
C GLY A 42 1.75 18.38 -0.94
N HIS A 43 2.47 17.38 -0.40
CA HIS A 43 2.08 15.98 -0.57
C HIS A 43 0.89 15.63 0.32
N ARG A 44 -0.07 14.90 -0.25
CA ARG A 44 -1.19 14.31 0.49
C ARG A 44 -0.84 12.87 0.83
N LEU A 45 -0.77 12.55 2.11
CA LEU A 45 -0.24 11.27 2.57
C LEU A 45 -1.37 10.26 2.81
N ALA A 46 -1.06 9.00 2.57
CA ALA A 46 -1.80 7.87 3.09
C ALA A 46 -0.81 6.93 3.79
N GLU A 47 -1.27 6.18 4.77
CA GLU A 47 -0.49 5.15 5.43
C GLU A 47 -1.11 3.79 5.15
N PHE A 48 -0.30 2.86 4.64
CA PHE A 48 -0.72 1.48 4.46
C PHE A 48 -0.24 0.65 5.65
N GLY A 49 -1.13 -0.20 6.16
CA GLY A 49 -0.87 -1.01 7.34
C GLY A 49 -1.52 -2.38 7.23
N GLN A 50 -1.21 -3.23 8.20
CA GLN A 50 -1.85 -4.54 8.40
C GLN A 50 -1.92 -5.38 7.11
N LEU A 51 -0.89 -5.26 6.25
CA LEU A 51 -0.74 -6.09 5.07
C LEU A 51 -0.32 -7.48 5.53
N ALA A 52 -1.28 -8.38 5.64
CA ALA A 52 -1.08 -9.76 6.03
C ALA A 52 -1.67 -10.67 4.98
N ILE A 53 -0.99 -11.77 4.68
CA ILE A 53 -1.42 -12.78 3.73
C ILE A 53 -1.24 -14.14 4.37
N ASN A 54 -2.32 -14.92 4.40
CA ASN A 54 -2.34 -16.27 4.93
C ASN A 54 -2.63 -17.27 3.80
N THR A 55 -1.80 -17.24 2.76
CA THR A 55 -1.75 -18.30 1.75
C THR A 55 -0.32 -18.78 1.58
N THR A 56 -0.14 -20.10 1.60
CA THR A 56 1.14 -20.76 1.34
C THR A 56 1.44 -20.86 -0.16
N ASN A 57 0.42 -20.84 -1.01
CA ASN A 57 0.56 -20.94 -2.46
C ASN A 57 0.31 -19.59 -3.13
N LYS A 58 1.32 -19.09 -3.84
CA LYS A 58 1.26 -17.90 -4.70
C LYS A 58 0.76 -16.62 -3.99
N PRO A 59 1.48 -16.14 -2.97
CA PRO A 59 1.06 -14.97 -2.18
C PRO A 59 0.80 -13.72 -3.03
N LEU A 60 1.53 -13.52 -4.13
CA LEU A 60 1.34 -12.37 -5.02
C LEU A 60 -0.03 -12.33 -5.70
N GLU A 61 -0.65 -13.49 -5.97
CA GLU A 61 -2.01 -13.55 -6.55
C GLU A 61 -3.07 -13.01 -5.58
N ALA A 62 -2.84 -13.11 -4.27
CA ALA A 62 -3.69 -12.50 -3.25
C ALA A 62 -3.30 -11.04 -2.95
N MET A 63 -2.00 -10.73 -2.96
CA MET A 63 -1.50 -9.38 -2.67
C MET A 63 -1.82 -8.37 -3.76
N GLY A 64 -1.70 -8.73 -5.04
CA GLY A 64 -1.91 -7.81 -6.17
C GLY A 64 -3.29 -7.14 -6.14
N PRO A 65 -4.39 -7.91 -6.06
CA PRO A 65 -5.74 -7.35 -5.94
C PRO A 65 -5.91 -6.44 -4.71
N LEU A 66 -5.46 -6.87 -3.52
CA LEU A 66 -5.54 -6.07 -2.29
C LEU A 66 -4.76 -4.76 -2.40
N PHE A 67 -3.55 -4.83 -2.94
CA PHE A 67 -2.71 -3.66 -3.18
C PHE A 67 -3.36 -2.70 -4.17
N HIS A 68 -3.89 -3.20 -5.29
CA HIS A 68 -4.56 -2.35 -6.27
C HIS A 68 -5.79 -1.65 -5.67
N LEU A 69 -6.64 -2.35 -4.90
CA LEU A 69 -7.76 -1.71 -4.19
C LEU A 69 -7.29 -0.60 -3.25
N THR A 70 -6.19 -0.83 -2.53
CA THR A 70 -5.59 0.12 -1.60
C THR A 70 -5.11 1.38 -2.34
N VAL A 71 -4.44 1.20 -3.49
CA VAL A 71 -3.99 2.30 -4.35
C VAL A 71 -5.18 3.07 -4.92
N MET A 72 -6.20 2.38 -5.44
CA MET A 72 -7.41 3.04 -5.96
C MET A 72 -8.12 3.85 -4.88
N PHE A 73 -8.25 3.30 -3.67
CA PHE A 73 -8.86 3.99 -2.55
C PHE A 73 -8.04 5.21 -2.12
N ALA A 74 -6.72 5.06 -1.94
CA ALA A 74 -5.87 6.17 -1.50
C ALA A 74 -5.76 7.26 -2.56
N HIS A 75 -5.40 6.88 -3.79
CA HIS A 75 -5.06 7.81 -4.87
C HIS A 75 -6.29 8.31 -5.62
N LYS A 76 -7.11 7.41 -6.17
CA LYS A 76 -8.24 7.83 -7.03
C LYS A 76 -9.40 8.41 -6.21
N LYS A 77 -9.73 7.79 -5.07
CA LYS A 77 -10.87 8.26 -4.25
C LYS A 77 -10.51 9.46 -3.37
N ASN A 78 -9.34 9.44 -2.76
CA ASN A 78 -8.96 10.41 -1.72
C ASN A 78 -7.77 11.30 -2.11
N ALA A 79 -7.38 11.24 -3.38
CA ALA A 79 -6.34 12.08 -3.96
C ALA A 79 -4.96 11.98 -3.28
N ALA A 80 -4.68 10.98 -2.44
CA ALA A 80 -3.37 10.83 -1.81
C ALA A 80 -2.28 10.77 -2.91
N THR A 81 -1.19 11.50 -2.73
CA THR A 81 -0.07 11.50 -3.70
C THR A 81 0.99 10.48 -3.32
N HIS A 82 1.16 10.23 -2.02
CA HIS A 82 2.13 9.27 -1.51
C HIS A 82 1.51 8.31 -0.51
N ALA A 83 1.96 7.06 -0.52
CA ALA A 83 1.68 6.09 0.53
C ALA A 83 2.93 5.82 1.36
N LEU A 84 2.77 5.74 2.68
CA LEU A 84 3.83 5.47 3.64
C LEU A 84 3.60 4.12 4.31
N ILE A 85 4.70 3.44 4.64
CA ILE A 85 4.71 2.26 5.50
C ILE A 85 5.88 2.32 6.48
N GLU A 86 5.65 1.81 7.69
CA GLU A 86 6.71 1.48 8.64
C GLU A 86 6.94 -0.02 8.57
N VAL A 87 8.17 -0.44 8.28
CA VAL A 87 8.50 -1.87 8.17
C VAL A 87 9.72 -2.21 8.98
N ASN A 88 9.77 -3.43 9.52
CA ASN A 88 11.00 -3.94 10.10
C ASN A 88 12.11 -4.00 9.03
N PRO A 89 13.37 -3.63 9.36
CA PRO A 89 14.49 -3.64 8.40
C PRO A 89 14.63 -4.92 7.58
N ARG A 90 14.33 -6.09 8.17
CA ARG A 90 14.39 -7.39 7.48
C ARG A 90 13.42 -7.52 6.30
N HIS A 91 12.39 -6.68 6.21
CA HIS A 91 11.37 -6.70 5.16
C HIS A 91 11.57 -5.62 4.08
N VAL A 92 12.52 -4.70 4.24
CA VAL A 92 12.77 -3.60 3.28
C VAL A 92 12.99 -4.13 1.86
N ALA A 93 13.82 -5.16 1.71
CA ALA A 93 14.12 -5.76 0.41
C ALA A 93 12.86 -6.30 -0.28
N PHE A 94 11.94 -6.89 0.50
CA PHE A 94 10.67 -7.40 -0.01
C PHE A 94 9.78 -6.24 -0.49
N TYR A 95 9.56 -5.21 0.32
CA TYR A 95 8.69 -4.08 -0.07
C TYR A 95 9.25 -3.28 -1.26
N ARG A 96 10.58 -3.14 -1.33
CA ARG A 96 11.24 -2.54 -2.50
C ARG A 96 11.00 -3.37 -3.76
N ARG A 97 11.25 -4.67 -3.70
CA ARG A 97 11.19 -5.57 -4.86
C ARG A 97 9.76 -5.86 -5.32
N ALA A 98 8.85 -6.10 -4.37
CA ALA A 98 7.49 -6.55 -4.66
C ALA A 98 6.57 -5.39 -5.04
N PHE A 99 6.73 -4.22 -4.44
CA PHE A 99 5.79 -3.10 -4.56
C PHE A 99 6.44 -1.79 -5.06
N GLY A 100 7.76 -1.72 -5.12
CA GLY A 100 8.47 -0.50 -5.56
C GLY A 100 8.69 0.55 -4.47
N PHE A 101 8.56 0.20 -3.18
CA PHE A 101 8.79 1.17 -2.11
C PHE A 101 10.24 1.65 -2.07
N THR A 102 10.42 2.92 -1.71
CA THR A 102 11.74 3.54 -1.47
C THR A 102 11.89 3.93 -0.01
N VAL A 103 13.10 3.77 0.55
CA VAL A 103 13.40 4.17 1.94
C VAL A 103 13.50 5.70 2.00
N ILE A 104 12.86 6.31 2.99
CA ILE A 104 12.94 7.76 3.23
C ILE A 104 13.32 8.15 4.65
N GLY A 105 13.30 7.20 5.60
CA GLY A 105 13.71 7.44 6.97
C GLY A 105 14.79 6.45 7.40
N GLU A 106 15.65 6.91 8.30
CA GLU A 106 16.60 6.04 9.00
C GLU A 106 15.87 5.01 9.90
N GLN A 107 16.62 4.00 10.36
CA GLN A 107 16.07 3.03 11.31
C GLN A 107 15.80 3.71 12.66
N ARG A 108 14.58 3.60 13.17
CA ARG A 108 14.18 4.05 14.51
C ARG A 108 13.51 2.92 15.29
N HIS A 109 13.48 3.00 16.63
CA HIS A 109 12.79 2.00 17.45
C HIS A 109 11.31 2.34 17.59
N CYS A 110 10.43 1.45 17.12
CA CYS A 110 8.98 1.63 17.21
C CYS A 110 8.45 1.03 18.51
N LEU A 111 8.11 1.88 19.48
CA LEU A 111 7.60 1.45 20.79
C LEU A 111 6.27 0.66 20.71
N ARG A 112 5.45 0.93 19.68
CA ARG A 112 4.13 0.29 19.50
C ARG A 112 4.21 -1.22 19.26
N VAL A 113 5.31 -1.68 18.67
CA VAL A 113 5.55 -3.10 18.36
C VAL A 113 6.87 -3.60 18.94
N ASP A 114 7.50 -2.78 19.77
CA ASP A 114 8.81 -2.99 20.39
C ASP A 114 9.86 -3.58 19.43
N ALA A 115 10.06 -2.93 18.28
CA ALA A 115 10.98 -3.40 17.25
C ALA A 115 11.56 -2.26 16.40
N PRO A 116 12.71 -2.50 15.71
CA PRO A 116 13.22 -1.56 14.72
C PRO A 116 12.24 -1.39 13.56
N ALA A 117 12.09 -0.15 13.09
CA ALA A 117 11.29 0.23 11.94
C ALA A 117 12.08 1.16 11.02
N ILE A 118 11.76 1.10 9.72
CA ILE A 118 12.24 1.98 8.67
C ILE A 118 11.02 2.54 7.94
N LEU A 119 10.98 3.86 7.72
CA LEU A 119 9.94 4.50 6.93
C LEU A 119 10.24 4.34 5.43
N MET A 120 9.25 3.85 4.70
CA MET A 120 9.29 3.75 3.24
C MET A 120 8.10 4.45 2.60
N GLN A 121 8.25 4.86 1.34
CA GLN A 121 7.21 5.52 0.56
C GLN A 121 6.96 4.87 -0.80
N LEU A 122 5.78 5.14 -1.35
CA LEU A 122 5.44 5.04 -2.77
C LEU A 122 4.97 6.40 -3.29
N ASP A 123 5.38 6.74 -4.51
CA ASP A 123 4.67 7.70 -5.34
C ASP A 123 3.49 6.97 -6.01
N LEU A 124 2.27 7.39 -5.68
CA LEU A 124 1.06 6.68 -6.11
C LEU A 124 0.76 6.88 -7.60
N LYS A 125 1.30 7.93 -8.24
CA LYS A 125 1.20 8.09 -9.69
C LYS A 125 2.08 7.07 -10.41
N ILE A 126 3.34 6.92 -9.99
CA ILE A 126 4.28 5.94 -10.57
C ILE A 126 3.71 4.52 -10.42
N VAL A 127 3.14 4.21 -9.25
CA VAL A 127 2.48 2.93 -8.99
C VAL A 127 1.27 2.73 -9.92
N GLN A 128 0.45 3.76 -10.12
CA GLN A 128 -0.69 3.67 -11.04
C GLN A 128 -0.25 3.41 -12.48
N ASP A 129 0.86 4.00 -12.91
CA ASP A 129 1.44 3.80 -14.24
C ASP A 129 1.93 2.34 -14.39
N GLN A 130 2.65 1.79 -13.40
CA GLN A 130 3.07 0.37 -13.36
C GLN A 130 1.88 -0.60 -13.40
N ILE A 131 0.82 -0.31 -12.65
CA ILE A 131 -0.39 -1.14 -12.65
C ILE A 131 -1.10 -1.09 -14.01
N THR A 132 -1.14 0.09 -14.64
CA THR A 132 -1.73 0.25 -15.98
C THR A 132 -0.98 -0.55 -17.03
N GLU A 133 0.34 -0.59 -16.95
CA GLU A 133 1.21 -1.30 -17.89
C GLU A 133 1.15 -2.83 -17.71
N GLN A 134 1.18 -3.32 -16.47
CA GLN A 134 1.39 -4.76 -16.19
C GLN A 134 0.15 -5.49 -15.69
N GLY A 135 -0.86 -4.77 -15.20
CA GLY A 135 -2.05 -5.33 -14.56
C GLY A 135 -2.78 -6.33 -15.47
N GLY A 136 -3.15 -7.48 -14.91
CA GLY A 136 -3.86 -8.53 -15.63
C GLY A 136 -2.97 -9.50 -16.42
N SER A 137 -1.68 -9.22 -16.60
CA SER A 137 -0.76 -10.12 -17.33
C SER A 137 -0.50 -11.44 -16.59
N ARG A 138 -0.57 -11.42 -15.24
CA ARG A 138 -0.35 -12.58 -14.35
C ARG A 138 1.00 -13.30 -14.57
N TYR A 139 1.95 -12.62 -15.21
CA TYR A 139 3.27 -13.15 -15.51
C TYR A 139 4.34 -12.47 -14.65
N GLY A 140 5.21 -13.28 -14.03
CA GLY A 140 6.29 -12.80 -13.15
C GLY A 140 6.08 -13.21 -11.70
N ARG A 141 7.18 -13.43 -10.96
CA ARG A 141 7.15 -13.94 -9.57
C ARG A 141 7.71 -12.95 -8.55
N ILE A 142 7.94 -11.73 -8.99
CA ILE A 142 8.79 -10.76 -8.30
C ILE A 142 7.96 -9.61 -7.73
N SER A 143 7.12 -9.00 -8.56
CA SER A 143 6.30 -7.84 -8.22
C SER A 143 4.82 -8.20 -8.17
N VAL A 144 4.05 -7.36 -7.48
CA VAL A 144 2.59 -7.50 -7.42
C VAL A 144 1.89 -6.94 -8.65
N PHE A 145 2.53 -6.07 -9.43
CA PHE A 145 1.91 -5.35 -10.55
C PHE A 145 1.23 -6.27 -11.60
N PRO A 146 1.84 -7.39 -12.02
CA PRO A 146 1.19 -8.36 -12.92
C PRO A 146 -0.11 -8.97 -12.36
N TYR A 147 -0.22 -9.01 -11.04
CA TYR A 147 -1.33 -9.61 -10.30
C TYR A 147 -2.41 -8.59 -9.92
N CYS A 148 -2.17 -7.29 -10.13
CA CYS A 148 -3.20 -6.26 -10.04
C CYS A 148 -4.27 -6.47 -11.12
N PHE A 149 -5.47 -5.95 -10.90
CA PHE A 149 -6.55 -5.97 -11.91
C PHE A 149 -6.09 -5.39 -13.26
N SER A 150 -6.57 -5.98 -14.35
CA SER A 150 -6.48 -5.41 -15.69
C SER A 150 -7.24 -4.07 -15.77
N LEU A 151 -7.01 -3.30 -16.82
CA LEU A 151 -7.75 -2.06 -17.08
C LEU A 151 -9.27 -2.27 -17.15
N ALA A 152 -9.71 -3.38 -17.76
CA ALA A 152 -11.14 -3.70 -17.87
C ALA A 152 -11.76 -3.98 -16.51
N GLU A 153 -11.13 -4.85 -15.70
CA GLU A 153 -11.57 -5.17 -14.34
C GLU A 153 -11.57 -3.92 -13.43
N SER A 154 -10.51 -3.10 -13.53
CA SER A 154 -10.34 -1.89 -12.71
C SER A 154 -11.47 -0.90 -12.94
N LYS A 155 -11.88 -0.67 -14.19
CA LYS A 155 -13.02 0.22 -14.52
C LYS A 155 -14.33 -0.25 -13.89
N VAL A 156 -14.56 -1.56 -13.79
CA VAL A 156 -15.77 -2.11 -13.14
C VAL A 156 -15.70 -1.90 -11.63
N ILE A 157 -14.55 -2.18 -11.02
CA ILE A 157 -14.34 -2.04 -9.58
C ILE A 157 -14.41 -0.56 -9.17
N GLU A 158 -13.85 0.34 -9.95
CA GLU A 158 -13.90 1.80 -9.73
C GLU A 158 -15.33 2.30 -9.57
N ARG A 159 -16.26 1.82 -10.41
CA ARG A 159 -17.68 2.19 -10.34
C ARG A 159 -18.36 1.78 -9.04
N THR A 160 -17.79 0.85 -8.30
CA THR A 160 -18.30 0.40 -6.99
C THR A 160 -17.54 1.09 -5.86
N LEU A 161 -16.20 1.08 -5.92
CA LEU A 161 -15.34 1.57 -4.86
C LEU A 161 -15.34 3.10 -4.75
N LEU A 162 -15.40 3.82 -5.87
CA LEU A 162 -15.30 5.28 -5.94
C LEU A 162 -16.65 5.98 -5.76
N ARG A 163 -17.75 5.26 -5.54
CA ARG A 163 -19.03 5.91 -5.25
C ARG A 163 -18.91 6.79 -4.00
N PRO A 164 -19.48 8.01 -4.02
CA PRO A 164 -19.73 8.75 -2.79
C PRO A 164 -20.55 7.87 -1.84
N ILE A 165 -20.19 7.88 -0.56
CA ILE A 165 -21.01 7.26 0.50
C ILE A 165 -22.22 8.17 0.72
#